data_AF-A0A518CLA6-F1
#
_entry.id   AF-A0A518CLA6-F1
#
_cell.length_a   1.000
_cell.length_b   1.000
_cell.length_c   1.000
_cell.angle_alpha   90.00
_cell.angle_beta   90.00
_cell.angle_gamma   90.00
#
_symmetry.space_group_name_H-M   'P 1'
#
loop_
_entity.id
_entity.type
_entity.pdbx_description
1 polymer ?
#
loop_
_entity_poly.entity_id
_entity_poly.type
_entity_poly.pdbx_seq_one_letter_code
_entity_poly.pdbx_strand_id
1 'polypeptide(L)'
;MFKTTLTLFGCAAMGTFLTLPALSAQERDAAETPTNTEVEVDSNGVEVNVTDREQNRPVDRRSNADQTMNGEIADWLMVDQQFTLQIAEFGMQRTKTPEVQELLKTLLQDHQALSESLSQMTFTTPSERNQEGVRDTGLTRAEKRIERHQAKRELREDRNDGPVEKTAETIEEGVATILKGAERIATNDQPNQRERNDRINEDRPIREDDVTDQERVVVNRPEGPDSDMASSRWIGVHQEINNQLIANAKKDLGARQGYEFDAALVGMLVGDHLEQAATLSVLEKHATGDLQKAIADASKIINQHRESAEQVMQSIVPEQR
;
A
#
# COMPACT_ATOMS: atom_id res chain seq x y z
N MET A 1 -12.90 28.58 46.44
CA MET A 1 -14.02 29.07 45.61
C MET A 1 -13.48 29.38 44.22
N PHE A 2 -13.45 28.38 43.34
CA PHE A 2 -13.14 28.59 41.93
C PHE A 2 -14.43 28.42 41.13
N LYS A 3 -14.83 29.49 40.43
CA LYS A 3 -16.00 29.51 39.55
C LYS A 3 -15.56 28.92 38.21
N THR A 4 -15.97 27.69 37.91
CA THR A 4 -15.84 27.10 36.59
C THR A 4 -17.09 27.43 35.79
N THR A 5 -16.92 28.28 34.79
CA THR A 5 -17.95 28.69 33.84
C THR A 5 -18.16 27.56 32.84
N LEU A 6 -19.34 26.94 32.89
CA LEU A 6 -19.81 25.90 31.98
C LEU A 6 -20.30 26.57 30.68
N THR A 7 -19.52 26.47 29.61
CA THR A 7 -19.94 26.93 28.28
C THR A 7 -20.58 25.75 27.54
N LEU A 8 -21.90 25.80 27.37
CA LEU A 8 -22.64 24.92 26.46
C LEU A 8 -22.19 25.19 25.02
N PHE A 9 -21.55 24.20 24.38
CA PHE A 9 -21.49 24.13 22.91
C PHE A 9 -22.65 23.27 22.43
N GLY A 10 -23.61 23.92 21.78
CA GLY A 10 -24.67 23.23 21.04
C GLY A 10 -24.10 22.66 19.74
N CYS A 11 -24.12 21.33 19.60
CA CYS A 11 -23.91 20.67 18.33
C CYS A 11 -25.16 20.85 17.46
N ALA A 12 -25.11 21.79 16.51
CA ALA A 12 -25.99 21.77 15.36
C ALA A 12 -25.45 20.74 14.36
N ALA A 13 -26.10 19.58 14.28
CA ALA A 13 -25.90 18.63 13.21
C ALA A 13 -26.39 19.23 11.88
N MET A 14 -25.49 19.81 11.09
CA MET A 14 -25.74 20.11 9.68
C MET A 14 -25.21 18.96 8.83
N GLY A 15 -26.12 18.08 8.41
CA GLY A 15 -25.86 17.09 7.38
C GLY A 15 -25.49 17.78 6.08
N THR A 16 -24.22 17.67 5.70
CA THR A 16 -23.74 18.10 4.39
C THR A 16 -23.77 16.87 3.49
N PHE A 17 -24.86 16.72 2.73
CA PHE A 17 -24.89 15.81 1.59
C PHE A 17 -23.90 16.35 0.55
N LEU A 18 -22.76 15.68 0.39
CA LEU A 18 -21.87 15.88 -0.76
C LEU A 18 -22.52 15.21 -1.97
N THR A 19 -23.31 15.97 -2.73
CA THR A 19 -23.71 15.59 -4.09
C THR A 19 -22.53 15.86 -5.02
N LEU A 20 -21.88 14.80 -5.50
CA LEU A 20 -20.88 14.87 -6.57
C LEU A 20 -21.54 15.40 -7.86
N PRO A 21 -20.99 16.42 -8.53
CA PRO A 21 -21.47 16.80 -9.85
C PRO A 21 -21.05 15.76 -10.89
N ALA A 22 -22.01 15.36 -11.74
CA ALA A 22 -21.73 14.60 -12.95
C ALA A 22 -20.81 15.42 -13.87
N LEU A 23 -19.63 14.89 -14.19
CA LEU A 23 -18.78 15.41 -15.25
C LEU A 23 -19.49 15.19 -16.59
N SER A 24 -20.05 16.25 -17.16
CA SER A 24 -20.48 16.29 -18.56
C SER A 24 -19.24 16.33 -19.45
N ALA A 25 -19.12 15.31 -20.30
CA ALA A 25 -18.12 15.23 -21.36
C ALA A 25 -18.27 16.42 -22.32
N GLN A 26 -17.20 17.20 -22.48
CA GLN A 26 -17.11 18.26 -23.47
C GLN A 26 -16.57 17.66 -24.77
N GLU A 27 -17.49 17.44 -25.71
CA GLU A 27 -17.27 17.05 -27.09
C GLU A 27 -16.37 18.09 -27.78
N ARG A 28 -15.18 17.67 -28.22
CA ARG A 28 -14.29 18.46 -29.07
C ARG A 28 -14.39 17.93 -30.49
N ASP A 29 -15.07 18.68 -31.34
CA ASP A 29 -14.96 18.58 -32.79
C ASP A 29 -13.52 18.89 -33.21
N ALA A 30 -12.79 17.88 -33.68
CA ALA A 30 -11.52 18.04 -34.36
C ALA A 30 -11.74 17.94 -35.86
N ALA A 31 -11.54 19.07 -36.55
CA ALA A 31 -11.54 19.16 -38.00
C ALA A 31 -10.37 18.36 -38.60
N GLU A 32 -10.71 17.40 -39.45
CA GLU A 32 -9.75 16.66 -40.28
C GLU A 32 -9.13 17.58 -41.34
N THR A 33 -7.82 17.48 -41.52
CA THR A 33 -7.10 18.05 -42.67
C THR A 33 -6.62 16.90 -43.55
N PRO A 34 -6.93 16.88 -44.86
CA PRO A 34 -6.46 15.82 -45.75
C PRO A 34 -4.97 15.95 -46.00
N THR A 35 -4.20 14.92 -45.68
CA THR A 35 -2.78 14.82 -46.03
C THR A 35 -2.67 14.34 -47.48
N ASN A 36 -2.22 15.23 -48.37
CA ASN A 36 -1.84 14.87 -49.73
C ASN A 36 -0.66 13.90 -49.69
N THR A 37 -0.85 12.71 -50.26
CA THR A 37 0.23 11.77 -50.57
C THR A 37 0.73 12.11 -51.98
N GLU A 38 1.85 12.83 -52.07
CA GLU A 38 2.60 12.94 -53.33
C GLU A 38 3.34 11.63 -53.57
N VAL A 39 3.03 11.00 -54.70
CA VAL A 39 3.76 9.85 -55.24
C VAL A 39 4.83 10.41 -56.17
N GLU A 40 6.08 10.39 -55.72
CA GLU A 40 7.24 10.69 -56.55
C GLU A 40 7.58 9.45 -57.39
N VAL A 41 7.35 9.54 -58.70
CA VAL A 41 7.67 8.48 -59.67
C VAL A 41 9.06 8.78 -60.22
N ASP A 42 10.06 8.06 -59.72
CA ASP A 42 11.42 8.14 -60.24
C ASP A 42 11.53 7.37 -61.57
N SER A 43 12.17 7.99 -62.57
CA SER A 43 12.10 7.61 -63.99
C SER A 43 13.13 6.57 -64.44
N ASN A 44 13.76 5.86 -63.50
CA ASN A 44 14.74 4.83 -63.81
C ASN A 44 14.14 3.45 -63.57
N GLY A 45 13.66 2.83 -64.66
CA GLY A 45 13.02 1.51 -64.69
C GLY A 45 13.91 0.35 -64.23
N VAL A 46 14.12 0.26 -62.92
CA VAL A 46 14.67 -0.90 -62.24
C VAL A 46 13.62 -1.34 -61.22
N GLU A 47 12.89 -2.39 -61.55
CA GLU A 47 12.01 -3.10 -60.61
C GLU A 47 12.87 -3.79 -59.55
N VAL A 48 13.19 -3.09 -58.46
CA VAL A 48 13.70 -3.73 -57.24
C VAL A 48 12.47 -4.20 -56.46
N ASN A 49 12.30 -5.52 -56.36
CA ASN A 49 11.25 -6.14 -55.58
C ASN A 49 11.55 -5.96 -54.08
N VAL A 50 11.16 -4.82 -53.52
CA VAL A 50 11.27 -4.46 -52.09
C VAL A 50 9.99 -4.90 -51.37
N THR A 51 9.70 -6.21 -51.33
CA THR A 51 8.48 -6.73 -50.67
C THR A 51 8.69 -7.43 -49.33
N ASP A 52 9.93 -7.69 -48.89
CA ASP A 52 10.15 -8.57 -47.72
C ASP A 52 11.11 -8.04 -46.64
N ARG A 53 11.45 -6.75 -46.64
CA ARG A 53 12.39 -6.20 -45.66
C ARG A 53 11.81 -4.98 -44.95
N GLU A 54 11.80 -5.03 -43.62
CA GLU A 54 11.63 -3.90 -42.68
C GLU A 54 10.22 -3.46 -42.26
N GLN A 55 9.35 -4.42 -41.92
CA GLN A 55 8.32 -4.18 -40.88
C GLN A 55 8.65 -4.83 -39.52
N ASN A 56 9.94 -4.99 -39.21
CA ASN A 56 10.38 -5.12 -37.82
C ASN A 56 10.34 -3.73 -37.16
N ARG A 57 9.14 -3.16 -37.00
CA ARG A 57 8.98 -2.01 -36.11
C ARG A 57 9.38 -2.47 -34.71
N PRO A 58 10.25 -1.74 -33.99
CA PRO A 58 10.56 -2.05 -32.60
C PRO A 58 9.24 -1.98 -31.82
N VAL A 59 8.65 -3.15 -31.59
CA VAL A 59 7.46 -3.32 -30.76
C VAL A 59 7.80 -2.71 -29.39
N ASP A 60 6.91 -1.84 -28.91
CA ASP A 60 7.06 -0.97 -27.74
C ASP A 60 7.55 -1.72 -26.50
N ARG A 61 8.87 -1.86 -26.33
CA ARG A 61 9.45 -2.42 -25.09
C ARG A 61 9.11 -1.57 -23.85
N ARG A 62 8.73 -0.31 -24.07
CA ARG A 62 8.39 0.63 -23.01
C ARG A 62 7.06 0.30 -22.32
N SER A 63 6.05 -0.15 -23.08
CA SER A 63 4.72 -0.42 -22.51
C SER A 63 4.72 -1.61 -21.55
N ASN A 64 5.57 -2.61 -21.80
CA ASN A 64 5.69 -3.76 -20.91
C ASN A 64 6.36 -3.40 -19.58
N ALA A 65 7.41 -2.56 -19.60
CA ALA A 65 8.09 -2.14 -18.38
C ALA A 65 7.16 -1.33 -17.45
N ASP A 66 6.36 -0.44 -18.03
CA ASP A 66 5.40 0.38 -17.28
C ASP A 66 4.29 -0.50 -16.64
N GLN A 67 3.88 -1.57 -17.31
CA GLN A 67 2.87 -2.51 -16.78
C GLN A 67 3.41 -3.36 -15.63
N THR A 68 4.65 -3.85 -15.73
CA THR A 68 5.29 -4.59 -14.63
C THR A 68 5.41 -3.71 -13.40
N MET A 69 5.86 -2.46 -13.56
CA MET A 69 5.97 -1.49 -12.47
C MET A 69 4.60 -1.20 -11.82
N ASN A 70 3.55 -0.98 -12.63
CA ASN A 70 2.20 -0.76 -12.09
C ASN A 70 1.69 -1.96 -11.28
N GLY A 71 1.96 -3.19 -11.73
CA GLY A 71 1.62 -4.41 -10.97
C GLY A 71 2.30 -4.43 -9.60
N GLU A 72 3.61 -4.16 -9.57
CA GLU A 72 4.40 -4.12 -8.33
C GLU A 72 3.91 -3.04 -7.35
N ILE A 73 3.57 -1.85 -7.87
CA ILE A 73 3.01 -0.76 -7.07
C ILE A 73 1.65 -1.15 -6.50
N ALA A 74 0.79 -1.79 -7.29
CA ALA A 74 -0.53 -2.22 -6.83
C ALA A 74 -0.43 -3.31 -5.74
N ASP A 75 0.48 -4.29 -5.92
CA ASP A 75 0.74 -5.32 -4.92
C ASP A 75 1.28 -4.73 -3.61
N TRP A 76 2.20 -3.76 -3.69
CA TRP A 76 2.71 -3.02 -2.53
C TRP A 76 1.56 -2.35 -1.77
N LEU A 77 0.73 -1.58 -2.47
CA LEU A 77 -0.38 -0.85 -1.86
C LEU A 77 -1.40 -1.79 -1.24
N MET A 78 -1.67 -2.94 -1.86
CA MET A 78 -2.53 -3.97 -1.30
C MET A 78 -2.01 -4.51 0.03
N VAL A 79 -0.70 -4.67 0.20
CA VAL A 79 -0.10 -5.07 1.47
C VAL A 79 -0.33 -3.98 2.52
N ASP A 80 -0.13 -2.70 2.20
CA ASP A 80 -0.36 -1.60 3.14
C ASP A 80 -1.82 -1.54 3.62
N GLN A 81 -2.79 -1.77 2.73
CA GLN A 81 -4.22 -1.77 3.10
C GLN A 81 -4.56 -2.84 4.15
N GLN A 82 -3.85 -3.97 4.16
CA GLN A 82 -4.09 -5.04 5.13
C GLN A 82 -3.76 -4.61 6.56
N PHE A 83 -2.81 -3.69 6.76
CA PHE A 83 -2.49 -3.16 8.07
C PHE A 83 -3.70 -2.44 8.65
N THR A 84 -4.15 -1.38 7.97
CA THR A 84 -5.21 -0.50 8.43
C THR A 84 -6.51 -1.27 8.63
N LEU A 85 -6.86 -2.17 7.71
CA LEU A 85 -8.04 -3.03 7.86
C LEU A 85 -7.98 -3.90 9.11
N GLN A 86 -6.87 -4.60 9.35
CA GLN A 86 -6.76 -5.49 10.51
C GLN A 86 -6.70 -4.76 11.85
N ILE A 87 -6.10 -3.57 11.88
CA ILE A 87 -6.06 -2.72 13.08
C ILE A 87 -7.43 -2.09 13.33
N ALA A 88 -8.13 -1.63 12.30
CA ALA A 88 -9.47 -1.08 12.44
C ALA A 88 -10.49 -2.13 12.89
N GLU A 89 -10.44 -3.36 12.36
CA GLU A 89 -11.29 -4.45 12.85
C GLU A 89 -11.03 -4.79 14.31
N PHE A 90 -9.76 -4.85 14.72
CA PHE A 90 -9.39 -5.10 16.12
C PHE A 90 -9.84 -3.96 17.03
N GLY A 91 -9.68 -2.71 16.58
CA GLY A 91 -10.19 -1.52 17.24
C GLY A 91 -11.69 -1.58 17.46
N MET A 92 -12.45 -1.91 16.41
CA MET A 92 -13.92 -1.96 16.40
C MET A 92 -14.46 -2.94 17.46
N GLN A 93 -13.76 -4.06 17.67
CA GLN A 93 -14.15 -5.07 18.65
C GLN A 93 -13.92 -4.63 20.12
N ARG A 94 -13.09 -3.62 20.34
CA ARG A 94 -12.57 -3.28 21.68
C ARG A 94 -12.94 -1.88 22.15
N THR A 95 -13.02 -0.92 21.24
CA THR A 95 -13.41 0.44 21.59
C THR A 95 -14.90 0.50 21.96
N LYS A 96 -15.21 1.32 22.97
CA LYS A 96 -16.57 1.66 23.36
C LYS A 96 -16.91 3.12 23.04
N THR A 97 -15.96 3.86 22.50
CA THR A 97 -16.09 5.29 22.23
C THR A 97 -16.76 5.47 20.86
N PRO A 98 -17.98 6.05 20.79
CA PRO A 98 -18.76 6.13 19.56
C PRO A 98 -18.01 6.83 18.41
N GLU A 99 -17.28 7.89 18.71
CA GLU A 99 -16.50 8.67 17.74
C GLU A 99 -15.37 7.84 17.13
N VAL A 100 -14.73 6.98 17.94
CA VAL A 100 -13.71 6.05 17.46
C VAL A 100 -14.36 4.98 16.59
N GLN A 101 -15.50 4.42 17.00
CA GLN A 101 -16.21 3.42 16.19
C GLN A 101 -16.61 3.97 14.81
N GLU A 102 -17.11 5.20 14.74
CA GLU A 102 -17.47 5.81 13.45
C GLU A 102 -16.25 6.03 12.56
N LEU A 103 -15.14 6.53 13.12
CA LEU A 103 -13.86 6.62 12.40
C LEU A 103 -13.45 5.27 11.82
N LEU A 104 -13.40 4.22 12.65
CA LEU A 104 -12.97 2.89 12.23
C LEU A 104 -13.88 2.30 11.15
N LYS A 105 -15.17 2.59 11.18
CA LYS A 105 -16.13 2.13 10.18
C LYS A 105 -15.84 2.76 8.82
N THR A 106 -15.60 4.07 8.77
CA THR A 106 -15.22 4.77 7.54
C THR A 106 -13.90 4.22 7.00
N LEU A 107 -12.89 4.03 7.86
CA LEU A 107 -11.61 3.42 7.46
C LEU A 107 -11.83 2.04 6.82
N LEU A 108 -12.61 1.16 7.46
CA LEU A 108 -12.87 -0.18 6.94
C LEU A 108 -13.51 -0.14 5.55
N GLN A 109 -14.54 0.70 5.38
CA GLN A 109 -15.24 0.82 4.11
C GLN A 109 -14.33 1.33 2.99
N ASP A 110 -13.62 2.42 3.23
CA ASP A 110 -12.83 3.08 2.21
C ASP A 110 -11.58 2.27 1.82
N HIS A 111 -10.90 1.66 2.80
CA HIS A 111 -9.75 0.78 2.52
C HIS A 111 -10.15 -0.52 1.83
N GLN A 112 -11.36 -1.04 2.10
CA GLN A 112 -11.92 -2.18 1.35
C GLN A 112 -12.17 -1.79 -0.11
N ALA A 113 -12.83 -0.65 -0.35
CA ALA A 113 -13.10 -0.16 -1.70
C ALA A 113 -11.79 0.10 -2.49
N LEU A 114 -10.77 0.66 -1.82
CA LEU A 114 -9.45 0.84 -2.43
C LEU A 114 -8.79 -0.51 -2.76
N SER A 115 -8.82 -1.47 -1.85
CA SER A 115 -8.28 -2.83 -2.09
C SER A 115 -8.96 -3.53 -3.26
N GLU A 116 -10.29 -3.39 -3.38
CA GLU A 116 -11.06 -3.92 -4.50
C GLU A 116 -10.64 -3.26 -5.82
N SER A 117 -10.52 -1.93 -5.85
CA SER A 117 -10.04 -1.17 -7.01
C SER A 117 -8.64 -1.60 -7.45
N LEU A 118 -7.68 -1.70 -6.52
CA LEU A 118 -6.32 -2.16 -6.80
C LEU A 118 -6.31 -3.59 -7.36
N SER A 119 -7.12 -4.49 -6.79
CA SER A 119 -7.19 -5.88 -7.26
C SER A 119 -7.62 -5.96 -8.73
N GLN A 120 -8.58 -5.14 -9.17
CA GLN A 120 -9.03 -5.12 -10.57
C GLN A 120 -7.92 -4.67 -11.52
N MET A 121 -7.01 -3.82 -11.06
CA MET A 121 -5.87 -3.33 -11.86
C MET A 121 -4.78 -4.39 -12.01
N THR A 122 -4.56 -5.25 -11.01
CA THR A 122 -3.56 -6.34 -11.09
C THR A 122 -3.92 -7.41 -12.14
N PHE A 123 -5.21 -7.68 -12.36
CA PHE A 123 -5.66 -8.73 -13.28
C PHE A 123 -5.76 -8.32 -14.76
N THR A 124 -5.65 -7.03 -15.09
CA THR A 124 -5.82 -6.55 -16.47
C THR A 124 -4.55 -6.62 -17.31
N THR A 125 -3.60 -7.49 -16.96
CA THR A 125 -2.36 -7.65 -17.72
C THR A 125 -2.67 -8.11 -19.16
N PRO A 126 -2.14 -7.45 -20.21
CA PRO A 126 -2.55 -7.66 -21.61
C PRO A 126 -2.34 -9.07 -22.17
N SER A 127 -1.68 -9.97 -21.43
CA SER A 127 -1.48 -11.36 -21.87
C SER A 127 -2.80 -12.10 -22.11
N GLU A 128 -3.92 -11.67 -21.50
CA GLU A 128 -5.25 -12.25 -21.77
C GLU A 128 -5.97 -11.60 -22.96
N ARG A 129 -5.67 -10.33 -23.30
CA ARG A 129 -6.36 -9.61 -24.38
C ARG A 129 -6.00 -10.13 -25.79
N ASN A 130 -4.89 -10.86 -25.93
CA ASN A 130 -4.53 -11.57 -27.17
C ASN A 130 -5.09 -13.01 -27.25
N GLN A 131 -5.83 -13.49 -26.24
CA GLN A 131 -6.56 -14.77 -26.27
C GLN A 131 -8.07 -14.61 -26.44
N GLU A 132 -8.55 -13.41 -26.77
CA GLU A 132 -9.98 -13.11 -26.98
C GLU A 132 -10.58 -13.72 -28.25
N GLY A 133 -9.86 -14.65 -28.90
CA GLY A 133 -10.40 -15.52 -29.95
C GLY A 133 -10.91 -16.88 -29.45
N VAL A 134 -10.56 -17.32 -28.24
CA VAL A 134 -10.92 -18.67 -27.75
C VAL A 134 -11.04 -18.70 -26.22
N ARG A 135 -12.18 -18.27 -25.66
CA ARG A 135 -12.92 -18.98 -24.57
C ARG A 135 -13.92 -18.11 -23.83
N ASP A 136 -15.17 -18.46 -24.04
CA ASP A 136 -16.32 -18.27 -23.17
C ASP A 136 -16.09 -18.95 -21.78
N THR A 137 -16.68 -18.38 -20.71
CA THR A 137 -16.97 -18.96 -19.35
C THR A 137 -16.12 -18.66 -18.09
N GLY A 138 -15.10 -17.80 -18.08
CA GLY A 138 -14.18 -17.66 -16.91
C GLY A 138 -14.61 -16.80 -15.70
N LEU A 139 -15.40 -15.75 -15.89
CA LEU A 139 -15.60 -14.68 -14.88
C LEU A 139 -16.42 -15.09 -13.63
N THR A 140 -17.10 -16.23 -13.65
CA THR A 140 -18.01 -16.64 -12.55
C THR A 140 -17.31 -17.21 -11.30
N ARG A 141 -15.97 -17.38 -11.30
CA ARG A 141 -15.27 -18.11 -10.23
C ARG A 141 -14.71 -17.22 -9.12
N ALA A 142 -14.33 -15.98 -9.43
CA ALA A 142 -13.85 -15.00 -8.44
C ALA A 142 -15.02 -14.44 -7.62
N GLU A 143 -16.12 -14.07 -8.28
CA GLU A 143 -17.36 -13.60 -7.63
C GLU A 143 -17.94 -14.66 -6.69
N LYS A 144 -18.03 -15.92 -7.13
CA LYS A 144 -18.47 -17.04 -6.26
C LYS A 144 -17.58 -17.31 -5.05
N ARG A 145 -16.32 -16.86 -5.08
CA ARG A 145 -15.38 -17.04 -3.97
C ARG A 145 -15.60 -15.96 -2.90
N ILE A 146 -15.91 -14.73 -3.31
CA ILE A 146 -16.25 -13.62 -2.41
C ILE A 146 -17.60 -13.89 -1.73
N GLU A 147 -18.60 -14.31 -2.50
CA GLU A 147 -19.94 -14.64 -1.99
C GLU A 147 -19.90 -15.76 -0.93
N ARG A 148 -19.02 -16.75 -1.12
CA ARG A 148 -18.78 -17.81 -0.12
C ARG A 148 -18.11 -17.31 1.16
N HIS A 149 -17.27 -16.29 1.09
CA HIS A 149 -16.60 -15.74 2.28
C HIS A 149 -17.55 -14.86 3.10
N GLN A 150 -18.41 -14.07 2.45
CA GLN A 150 -19.46 -13.29 3.11
C GLN A 150 -20.50 -14.19 3.79
N ALA A 151 -21.05 -15.18 3.06
CA ALA A 151 -22.03 -16.11 3.63
C ALA A 151 -21.49 -16.93 4.83
N LYS A 152 -20.18 -17.21 4.85
CA LYS A 152 -19.54 -17.96 5.96
C LYS A 152 -19.29 -17.08 7.20
N ARG A 153 -19.27 -15.76 7.03
CA ARG A 153 -19.12 -14.79 8.12
C ARG A 153 -20.46 -14.59 8.84
N GLU A 154 -21.55 -14.43 8.09
CA GLU A 154 -22.92 -14.33 8.65
C GLU A 154 -23.29 -15.59 9.46
N LEU A 155 -22.92 -16.78 8.98
CA LEU A 155 -23.15 -18.05 9.70
C LEU A 155 -22.35 -18.21 11.00
N ARG A 156 -21.31 -17.39 11.25
CA ARG A 156 -20.50 -17.46 12.47
C ARG A 156 -20.99 -16.50 13.55
N GLU A 157 -21.67 -15.42 13.19
CA GLU A 157 -22.23 -14.47 14.16
C GLU A 157 -23.41 -15.06 14.94
N ASP A 158 -24.19 -15.97 14.35
CA ASP A 158 -25.31 -16.65 15.01
C ASP A 158 -24.91 -17.75 16.03
N ARG A 159 -23.63 -18.06 16.19
CA ARG A 159 -23.16 -19.23 16.97
C ARG A 159 -22.35 -18.93 18.22
N ASN A 160 -22.15 -17.67 18.59
CA ASN A 160 -21.19 -17.30 19.64
C ASN A 160 -21.84 -16.74 20.93
N ASP A 161 -22.84 -17.43 21.47
CA ASP A 161 -23.44 -17.19 22.81
C ASP A 161 -22.92 -18.18 23.89
N GLY A 162 -21.66 -18.60 23.79
CA GLY A 162 -21.03 -19.49 24.77
C GLY A 162 -20.18 -18.72 25.81
N PRO A 163 -20.19 -19.09 27.11
CA PRO A 163 -19.48 -18.36 28.15
C PRO A 163 -17.95 -18.50 27.99
N VAL A 164 -17.30 -17.39 27.63
CA VAL A 164 -15.84 -17.25 27.51
C VAL A 164 -15.26 -16.96 28.90
N GLU A 165 -15.12 -17.98 29.75
CA GLU A 165 -14.61 -17.79 31.13
C GLU A 165 -13.35 -18.61 31.46
N LYS A 166 -12.67 -19.23 30.47
CA LYS A 166 -11.50 -20.10 30.74
C LYS A 166 -10.21 -19.82 29.97
N THR A 167 -10.13 -18.73 29.21
CA THR A 167 -8.93 -18.40 28.40
C THR A 167 -7.98 -17.38 29.03
N ALA A 168 -8.33 -16.78 30.17
CA ALA A 168 -7.49 -15.77 30.82
C ALA A 168 -6.26 -16.38 31.54
N GLU A 169 -6.41 -17.54 32.19
CA GLU A 169 -5.31 -18.15 32.97
C GLU A 169 -4.15 -18.66 32.11
N THR A 170 -4.39 -19.13 30.88
CA THR A 170 -3.31 -19.67 30.02
C THR A 170 -2.45 -18.58 29.36
N ILE A 171 -2.95 -17.34 29.29
CA ILE A 171 -2.24 -16.23 28.63
C ILE A 171 -1.24 -15.57 29.60
N GLU A 172 -1.51 -15.54 30.90
CA GLU A 172 -0.60 -14.95 31.88
C GLU A 172 0.75 -15.71 32.00
N GLU A 173 0.74 -17.05 31.95
CA GLU A 173 1.98 -17.85 32.00
C GLU A 173 2.85 -17.68 30.73
N GLY A 174 2.23 -17.44 29.57
CA GLY A 174 2.94 -17.18 28.32
C GLY A 174 3.64 -15.80 28.29
N VAL A 175 2.99 -14.78 28.85
CA VAL A 175 3.49 -13.39 28.86
C VAL A 175 4.71 -13.23 29.79
N ALA A 176 4.73 -13.92 30.92
CA ALA A 176 5.87 -13.90 31.85
C ALA A 176 7.16 -14.49 31.24
N THR A 177 7.03 -15.45 30.33
CA THR A 177 8.17 -16.09 29.65
C THR A 177 8.76 -15.18 28.56
N ILE A 178 7.92 -14.39 27.87
CA ILE A 178 8.35 -13.46 26.82
C ILE A 178 8.99 -12.19 27.41
N LEU A 179 8.47 -11.68 28.53
CA LEU A 179 9.06 -10.52 29.22
C LEU A 179 10.49 -10.82 29.74
N LYS A 180 10.73 -12.03 30.26
CA LYS A 180 12.10 -12.48 30.64
C LYS A 180 13.05 -12.63 29.45
N GLY A 181 12.53 -12.80 28.24
CA GLY A 181 13.32 -12.81 27.00
C GLY A 181 13.72 -11.40 26.55
N ALA A 182 12.80 -10.43 26.64
CA ALA A 182 13.03 -9.04 26.25
C ALA A 182 14.02 -8.31 27.19
N GLU A 183 14.01 -8.63 28.49
CA GLU A 183 14.96 -8.07 29.47
C GLU A 183 16.41 -8.48 29.18
N ARG A 184 16.64 -9.67 28.60
CA ARG A 184 17.99 -10.11 28.19
C ARG A 184 18.54 -9.39 26.95
N ILE A 185 17.66 -8.81 26.13
CA ILE A 185 18.05 -8.04 24.94
C ILE A 185 18.40 -6.60 25.35
N ALA A 186 17.71 -6.05 26.35
CA ALA A 186 17.94 -4.69 26.83
C ALA A 186 19.22 -4.51 27.67
N THR A 187 19.74 -5.56 28.30
CA THR A 187 20.98 -5.49 29.12
C THR A 187 22.24 -5.96 28.42
N ASN A 188 22.18 -6.30 27.11
CA ASN A 188 23.39 -6.62 26.35
C ASN A 188 24.04 -5.34 25.81
N ASP A 189 24.40 -4.46 26.73
CA ASP A 189 25.24 -3.30 26.49
C ASP A 189 26.67 -3.83 26.32
N GLN A 190 27.10 -4.05 25.06
CA GLN A 190 28.49 -4.39 24.74
C GLN A 190 29.29 -3.10 24.53
N PRO A 191 30.11 -2.63 25.49
CA PRO A 191 30.93 -1.44 25.33
C PRO A 191 32.12 -1.60 24.36
N ASN A 192 32.21 -2.69 23.58
CA ASN A 192 33.45 -3.07 22.90
C ASN A 192 33.44 -2.98 21.35
N GLN A 193 32.38 -2.44 20.73
CA GLN A 193 32.35 -2.27 19.26
C GLN A 193 32.73 -0.85 18.78
N ARG A 194 32.62 0.19 19.62
CA ARG A 194 33.00 1.55 19.22
C ARG A 194 34.53 1.73 19.08
N GLU A 195 35.34 1.06 19.90
CA GLU A 195 36.81 1.18 19.80
C GLU A 195 37.44 0.46 18.58
N ARG A 196 36.70 -0.41 17.89
CA ARG A 196 37.22 -1.10 16.69
C ARG A 196 37.07 -0.31 15.40
N ASN A 197 36.09 0.59 15.30
CA ASN A 197 35.87 1.35 14.07
C ASN A 197 36.77 2.59 13.94
N ASP A 198 37.31 3.10 15.05
CA ASP A 198 38.18 4.28 15.03
C ASP A 198 39.64 3.96 14.62
N ARG A 199 40.02 2.68 14.51
CA ARG A 199 41.41 2.27 14.17
C ARG A 199 41.66 1.95 12.69
N ILE A 200 40.67 2.07 11.81
CA ILE A 200 40.82 1.68 10.39
C ILE A 200 41.17 2.89 9.49
N ASN A 201 41.23 4.11 10.02
CA ASN A 201 41.33 5.33 9.20
C ASN A 201 42.58 6.22 9.43
N GLU A 202 43.65 5.71 10.04
CA GLU A 202 44.92 6.43 10.11
C GLU A 202 46.00 5.73 9.28
N ASP A 203 46.55 6.49 8.32
CA ASP A 203 47.85 6.31 7.67
C ASP A 203 48.09 5.09 6.76
N ARG A 204 47.42 5.07 5.60
CA ARG A 204 48.05 4.53 4.39
C ARG A 204 48.50 5.67 3.45
N PRO A 205 49.82 5.90 3.29
CA PRO A 205 50.31 6.84 2.29
C PRO A 205 49.93 6.34 0.90
N ILE A 206 49.21 7.19 0.16
CA ILE A 206 48.90 7.01 -1.25
C ILE A 206 50.24 7.07 -2.01
N ARG A 207 50.66 5.94 -2.59
CA ARG A 207 51.76 5.90 -3.55
C ARG A 207 51.22 6.32 -4.91
N GLU A 208 51.76 7.41 -5.47
CA GLU A 208 51.34 7.99 -6.77
C GLU A 208 51.99 7.33 -8.00
N ASP A 209 52.75 6.23 -7.85
CA ASP A 209 53.62 5.70 -8.91
C ASP A 209 53.17 4.35 -9.52
N ASP A 210 51.87 4.11 -9.72
CA ASP A 210 51.44 2.94 -10.49
C ASP A 210 50.25 3.24 -11.41
N VAL A 211 50.51 4.13 -12.38
CA VAL A 211 49.70 4.28 -13.60
C VAL A 211 50.38 3.45 -14.67
N THR A 212 50.23 2.12 -14.59
CA THR A 212 50.54 1.23 -15.72
C THR A 212 49.25 0.59 -16.24
N ASP A 213 49.02 0.81 -17.53
CA ASP A 213 48.02 0.24 -18.44
C ASP A 213 47.14 -0.87 -17.85
N GLN A 214 46.04 -0.48 -17.20
CA GLN A 214 44.91 -1.38 -17.00
C GLN A 214 44.23 -1.61 -18.35
N GLU A 215 44.65 -2.70 -18.98
CA GLU A 215 43.86 -3.51 -19.89
C GLU A 215 42.37 -3.38 -19.52
N ARG A 216 41.59 -2.79 -20.43
CA ARG A 216 40.12 -2.75 -20.32
C ARG A 216 39.63 -4.18 -20.26
N VAL A 217 39.53 -4.75 -19.06
CA VAL A 217 38.73 -5.93 -18.79
C VAL A 217 37.31 -5.49 -19.04
N VAL A 218 36.84 -5.74 -20.25
CA VAL A 218 35.42 -5.75 -20.59
C VAL A 218 34.83 -6.84 -19.73
N VAL A 219 34.41 -6.47 -18.51
CA VAL A 219 33.60 -7.33 -17.66
C VAL A 219 32.29 -7.46 -18.43
N ASN A 220 32.18 -8.53 -19.22
CA ASN A 220 30.94 -9.01 -19.79
C ASN A 220 30.02 -9.34 -18.62
N ARG A 221 29.34 -8.31 -18.09
CA ARG A 221 28.25 -8.48 -17.14
C ARG A 221 27.21 -9.29 -17.90
N PRO A 222 26.93 -10.54 -17.52
CA PRO A 222 25.92 -11.32 -18.20
C PRO A 222 24.63 -10.52 -18.11
N GLU A 223 24.13 -10.04 -19.24
CA GLU A 223 22.79 -9.49 -19.39
C GLU A 223 21.82 -10.66 -19.21
N GLY A 224 21.63 -11.05 -17.95
CA GLY A 224 20.82 -12.19 -17.53
C GLY A 224 19.39 -11.75 -17.22
N PRO A 225 18.38 -12.57 -17.59
CA PRO A 225 16.95 -12.28 -17.45
C PRO A 225 16.40 -12.36 -16.00
N ASP A 226 17.19 -11.99 -14.98
CA ASP A 226 16.84 -12.20 -13.57
C ASP A 226 16.14 -11.00 -12.88
N SER A 227 15.78 -9.96 -13.64
CA SER A 227 15.13 -8.74 -13.11
C SER A 227 13.79 -9.04 -12.42
N ASP A 228 12.94 -9.86 -13.03
CA ASP A 228 11.56 -10.08 -12.58
C ASP A 228 11.46 -10.90 -11.28
N MET A 229 12.52 -11.67 -10.96
CA MET A 229 12.59 -12.43 -9.70
C MET A 229 12.86 -11.54 -8.48
N ALA A 230 13.53 -10.39 -8.69
CA ALA A 230 13.96 -9.54 -7.59
C ALA A 230 12.80 -8.74 -6.98
N SER A 231 11.86 -8.26 -7.80
CA SER A 231 10.75 -7.43 -7.33
C SER A 231 9.71 -8.24 -6.55
N SER A 232 9.35 -9.43 -7.03
CA SER A 232 8.47 -10.36 -6.30
C SER A 232 8.98 -10.70 -4.90
N ARG A 233 10.31 -10.79 -4.74
CA ARG A 233 10.92 -11.05 -3.43
C ARG A 233 10.74 -9.88 -2.46
N TRP A 234 10.82 -8.64 -2.95
CA TRP A 234 10.68 -7.44 -2.12
C TRP A 234 9.25 -7.28 -1.59
N ILE A 235 8.23 -7.55 -2.42
CA ILE A 235 6.83 -7.58 -1.97
C ILE A 235 6.61 -8.62 -0.85
N GLY A 236 7.22 -9.80 -0.98
CA GLY A 236 7.15 -10.83 0.07
C GLY A 236 7.77 -10.36 1.40
N VAL A 237 8.90 -9.65 1.35
CA VAL A 237 9.53 -9.06 2.55
C VAL A 237 8.63 -8.00 3.18
N HIS A 238 8.03 -7.13 2.35
CA HIS A 238 7.10 -6.10 2.82
C HIS A 238 5.88 -6.72 3.52
N GLN A 239 5.32 -7.80 2.96
CA GLN A 239 4.23 -8.54 3.59
C GLN A 239 4.62 -9.15 4.93
N GLU A 240 5.83 -9.71 5.05
CA GLU A 240 6.34 -10.23 6.32
C GLU A 240 6.48 -9.13 7.38
N ILE A 241 7.09 -8.00 7.02
CA ILE A 241 7.21 -6.82 7.88
C ILE A 241 5.84 -6.37 8.35
N ASN A 242 4.89 -6.24 7.43
CA ASN A 242 3.55 -5.79 7.76
C ASN A 242 2.83 -6.74 8.72
N ASN A 243 2.93 -8.06 8.50
CA ASN A 243 2.36 -9.06 9.41
C ASN A 243 2.96 -8.97 10.83
N GLN A 244 4.27 -8.73 10.93
CA GLN A 244 4.91 -8.52 12.24
C GLN A 244 4.45 -7.22 12.89
N LEU A 245 4.29 -6.14 12.12
CA LEU A 245 3.79 -4.86 12.61
C LEU A 245 2.36 -5.01 13.17
N ILE A 246 1.46 -5.69 12.45
CA ILE A 246 0.09 -5.98 12.92
C ILE A 246 0.11 -6.77 14.23
N ALA A 247 0.95 -7.81 14.32
CA ALA A 247 1.04 -8.62 15.53
C ALA A 247 1.53 -7.80 16.73
N ASN A 248 2.55 -6.95 16.54
CA ASN A 248 3.09 -6.08 17.57
C ASN A 248 2.08 -5.01 18.01
N ALA A 249 1.40 -4.39 17.05
CA ALA A 249 0.36 -3.41 17.30
C ALA A 249 -0.81 -4.01 18.11
N LYS A 250 -1.33 -5.16 17.69
CA LYS A 250 -2.39 -5.88 18.43
C LYS A 250 -1.96 -6.28 19.83
N LYS A 251 -0.69 -6.65 20.02
CA LYS A 251 -0.13 -6.94 21.36
C LYS A 251 -0.08 -5.70 22.25
N ASP A 252 0.43 -4.58 21.75
CA ASP A 252 0.54 -3.33 22.51
C ASP A 252 -0.85 -2.79 22.87
N LEU A 253 -1.74 -2.64 21.88
CA LEU A 253 -3.13 -2.25 22.09
C LEU A 253 -3.88 -3.27 22.98
N GLY A 254 -3.48 -4.53 22.87
CA GLY A 254 -3.91 -5.66 23.69
C GLY A 254 -3.92 -5.36 25.19
N ALA A 255 -2.85 -4.72 25.65
CA ALA A 255 -2.57 -4.43 27.06
C ALA A 255 -3.25 -3.14 27.57
N ARG A 256 -3.90 -2.37 26.71
CA ARG A 256 -4.53 -1.08 27.04
C ARG A 256 -6.05 -1.22 27.14
N GLN A 257 -6.71 -0.36 27.91
CA GLN A 257 -8.17 -0.34 28.06
C GLN A 257 -8.72 1.09 28.19
N GLY A 258 -10.01 1.25 27.86
CA GLY A 258 -10.72 2.53 27.93
C GLY A 258 -9.99 3.63 27.16
N TYR A 259 -9.85 4.79 27.80
CA TYR A 259 -9.16 5.97 27.24
C TYR A 259 -7.77 5.64 26.65
N GLU A 260 -6.93 4.88 27.37
CA GLU A 260 -5.56 4.59 26.90
C GLU A 260 -5.54 3.72 25.65
N PHE A 261 -6.53 2.82 25.51
CA PHE A 261 -6.70 2.00 24.32
C PHE A 261 -7.08 2.88 23.12
N ASP A 262 -8.11 3.70 23.29
CA ASP A 262 -8.64 4.55 22.22
C ASP A 262 -7.60 5.57 21.75
N ALA A 263 -6.92 6.25 22.68
CA ALA A 263 -5.86 7.19 22.35
C ALA A 263 -4.68 6.51 21.63
N ALA A 264 -4.24 5.33 22.08
CA ALA A 264 -3.16 4.61 21.41
C ALA A 264 -3.56 4.11 20.01
N LEU A 265 -4.78 3.60 19.87
CA LEU A 265 -5.32 3.14 18.58
C LEU A 265 -5.40 4.29 17.58
N VAL A 266 -6.04 5.39 17.95
CA VAL A 266 -6.19 6.56 17.06
C VAL A 266 -4.83 7.18 16.76
N GLY A 267 -3.90 7.20 17.73
CA GLY A 267 -2.55 7.72 17.51
C GLY A 267 -1.76 6.89 16.50
N MET A 268 -1.90 5.57 16.57
CA MET A 268 -1.32 4.66 15.58
C MET A 268 -1.89 4.90 14.19
N LEU A 269 -3.21 5.10 14.07
CA LEU A 269 -3.86 5.40 12.79
C LEU A 269 -3.37 6.74 12.21
N VAL A 270 -3.18 7.78 13.02
CA VAL A 270 -2.60 9.05 12.53
C VAL A 270 -1.19 8.83 11.96
N GLY A 271 -0.36 8.05 12.65
CA GLY A 271 0.98 7.70 12.18
C GLY A 271 0.98 6.90 10.88
N ASP A 272 0.15 5.87 10.79
CA ASP A 272 -0.03 5.04 9.59
C ASP A 272 -0.47 5.87 8.37
N HIS A 273 -1.49 6.72 8.52
CA HIS A 273 -1.96 7.55 7.40
C HIS A 273 -0.94 8.62 6.98
N LEU A 274 -0.09 9.10 7.91
CA LEU A 274 1.02 10.00 7.56
C LEU A 274 2.06 9.27 6.69
N GLU A 275 2.42 8.04 7.04
CA GLU A 275 3.31 7.18 6.25
C GLU A 275 2.69 6.90 4.87
N GLN A 276 1.43 6.44 4.83
CA GLN A 276 0.74 6.12 3.59
C GLN A 276 0.63 7.33 2.65
N ALA A 277 0.34 8.53 3.17
CA ALA A 277 0.31 9.75 2.37
C ALA A 277 1.67 10.04 1.71
N ALA A 278 2.78 9.85 2.43
CA ALA A 278 4.12 10.01 1.89
C ALA A 278 4.42 8.95 0.82
N THR A 279 4.08 7.68 1.10
CA THR A 279 4.24 6.56 0.17
C THR A 279 3.48 6.79 -1.13
N LEU A 280 2.19 7.15 -1.06
CA LEU A 280 1.37 7.43 -2.24
C LEU A 280 1.93 8.58 -3.07
N SER A 281 2.43 9.65 -2.42
CA SER A 281 3.06 10.77 -3.14
C SER A 281 4.29 10.37 -3.96
N VAL A 282 5.04 9.37 -3.50
CA VAL A 282 6.17 8.81 -4.25
C VAL A 282 5.65 7.90 -5.36
N LEU A 283 4.77 6.95 -5.03
CA LEU A 283 4.26 5.96 -5.99
C LEU A 283 3.49 6.59 -7.14
N GLU A 284 2.73 7.67 -6.91
CA GLU A 284 2.01 8.41 -7.95
C GLU A 284 2.92 8.89 -9.09
N LYS A 285 4.17 9.23 -8.78
CA LYS A 285 5.16 9.70 -9.76
C LYS A 285 5.69 8.58 -10.65
N HIS A 286 5.53 7.33 -10.21
CA HIS A 286 6.03 6.14 -10.90
C HIS A 286 4.90 5.31 -11.52
N ALA A 287 3.67 5.46 -11.03
CA ALA A 287 2.49 4.87 -11.63
C ALA A 287 2.07 5.61 -12.91
N THR A 288 1.38 4.89 -13.79
CA THR A 288 0.82 5.45 -15.02
C THR A 288 -0.63 5.03 -15.22
N GLY A 289 -1.38 5.78 -16.04
CA GLY A 289 -2.75 5.42 -16.45
C GLY A 289 -3.74 5.36 -15.28
N ASP A 290 -4.57 4.33 -15.25
CA ASP A 290 -5.64 4.18 -14.25
C ASP A 290 -5.10 4.02 -12.82
N LEU A 291 -3.93 3.38 -12.66
CA LEU A 291 -3.31 3.21 -11.34
C LEU A 291 -2.87 4.56 -10.77
N GLN A 292 -2.27 5.42 -11.58
CA GLN A 292 -1.87 6.76 -11.13
C GLN A 292 -3.08 7.56 -10.62
N LYS A 293 -4.20 7.49 -11.35
CA LYS A 293 -5.45 8.12 -10.92
C LYS A 293 -5.98 7.53 -9.60
N ALA A 294 -5.97 6.20 -9.47
CA ALA A 294 -6.39 5.55 -8.24
C ALA A 294 -5.52 5.95 -7.03
N ILE A 295 -4.20 6.07 -7.21
CA ILE A 295 -3.28 6.56 -6.18
C ILE A 295 -3.60 8.01 -5.80
N ALA A 296 -3.85 8.88 -6.79
CA ALA A 296 -4.20 10.28 -6.52
C ALA A 296 -5.51 10.41 -5.74
N ASP A 297 -6.51 9.57 -6.04
CA ASP A 297 -7.79 9.55 -5.31
C ASP A 297 -7.63 8.94 -3.91
N ALA A 298 -6.86 7.85 -3.77
CA ALA A 298 -6.51 7.27 -2.47
C ALA A 298 -5.79 8.28 -1.56
N SER A 299 -4.88 9.08 -2.11
CA SER A 299 -4.14 10.11 -1.36
C SER A 299 -5.09 11.13 -0.73
N LYS A 300 -6.15 11.55 -1.43
CA LYS A 300 -7.16 12.46 -0.86
C LYS A 300 -7.90 11.82 0.31
N ILE A 301 -8.33 10.57 0.14
CA ILE A 301 -9.06 9.80 1.15
C ILE A 301 -8.21 9.63 2.41
N ILE A 302 -6.95 9.20 2.25
CA ILE A 302 -6.03 8.99 3.37
C ILE A 302 -5.73 10.29 4.14
N ASN A 303 -5.64 11.43 3.45
CA ASN A 303 -5.51 12.72 4.14
C ASN A 303 -6.78 13.08 4.94
N GLN A 304 -7.97 12.82 4.39
CA GLN A 304 -9.23 13.03 5.11
C GLN A 304 -9.35 12.12 6.34
N HIS A 305 -8.92 10.87 6.22
CA HIS A 305 -8.86 9.92 7.33
C HIS A 305 -7.90 10.40 8.42
N ARG A 306 -6.71 10.88 8.05
CA ARG A 306 -5.76 11.45 9.02
C ARG A 306 -6.35 12.63 9.77
N GLU A 307 -6.93 13.59 9.05
CA GLU A 307 -7.58 14.76 9.66
C GLU A 307 -8.72 14.34 10.61
N SER A 308 -9.52 13.36 10.21
CA SER A 308 -10.60 12.82 11.05
C SER A 308 -10.05 12.14 12.30
N ALA A 309 -8.96 11.36 12.17
CA ALA A 309 -8.30 10.72 13.30
C ALA A 309 -7.67 11.75 14.26
N GLU A 310 -7.09 12.83 13.75
CA GLU A 310 -6.57 13.95 14.57
C GLU A 310 -7.70 14.65 15.34
N GLN A 311 -8.86 14.85 14.72
CA GLN A 311 -10.04 15.41 15.40
C GLN A 311 -10.57 14.49 16.50
N VAL A 312 -10.67 13.18 16.23
CA VAL A 312 -11.08 12.19 17.23
C VAL A 312 -10.05 12.12 18.37
N MET A 313 -8.75 12.18 18.08
CA MET A 313 -7.71 12.23 19.11
C MET A 313 -7.91 13.41 20.08
N GLN A 314 -8.33 14.57 19.57
CA GLN A 314 -8.60 15.75 20.39
C GLN A 314 -9.87 15.62 21.25
N SER A 315 -10.84 14.79 20.82
CA SER A 315 -12.08 14.57 21.56
C SER A 315 -11.99 13.47 22.61
N ILE A 316 -11.05 12.53 22.45
CA ILE A 316 -10.76 11.51 23.46
C ILE A 316 -10.13 12.20 24.69
N VAL A 317 -10.86 12.24 25.80
CA VAL A 317 -10.42 12.81 27.07
C VAL A 317 -10.45 11.76 28.19
N PRO A 318 -9.51 11.80 29.17
CA PRO A 318 -9.56 10.89 30.30
C PRO A 318 -10.85 11.06 31.09
N GLU A 319 -11.52 9.95 31.45
CA GLU A 319 -12.62 10.01 32.41
C GLU A 319 -12.11 10.61 33.72
N GLN A 320 -12.72 11.71 34.15
CA GLN A 320 -12.43 12.31 35.45
C GLN A 320 -12.96 11.35 36.53
N ARG A 321 -12.05 10.59 37.15
CA ARG A 321 -12.34 9.73 38.31
C ARG A 321 -12.66 10.55 39.55
#